data_AF-T1BGA7-F1
#
_entry.id   AF-T1BGA7-F1
#
_cell.length_a   1.000
_cell.length_b   1.000
_cell.length_c   1.000
_cell.angle_alpha   90.00
_cell.angle_beta   90.00
_cell.angle_gamma   90.00
#
_symmetry.space_group_name_H-M   'P 1'
#
loop_
_entity.id
_entity.type
_entity.pdbx_description
1 polymer ?
#
loop_
_entity_poly.entity_id
_entity_poly.type
_entity_poly.pdbx_seq_one_letter_code
_entity_poly.pdbx_strand_id
1 'polypeptide(L)' 'PANGLTCEEEAMILSTVNQPRFAALSPAQIVPVLADEGVYLASESTIYRILRKRGQLAHRGRSKAPTHKRPAPLEATAPN' A
#
# COMPACT_ATOMS: atom_id res chain seq x y z
N PRO A 1 17.48 13.11 -4.93
CA PRO A 1 17.19 14.22 -4.00
C PRO A 1 17.97 14.06 -2.69
N ALA A 2 18.46 15.17 -2.11
CA ALA A 2 19.31 15.17 -0.91
C ALA A 2 18.60 14.70 0.38
N ASN A 3 17.27 14.57 0.34
CA ASN A 3 16.43 14.12 1.45
C ASN A 3 15.93 12.67 1.25
N GLY A 4 16.68 11.89 0.47
CA GLY A 4 16.38 10.48 0.27
C GLY A 4 16.77 9.69 1.51
N LEU A 5 15.89 8.80 1.96
CA LEU A 5 16.27 7.77 2.93
C LEU A 5 17.55 7.09 2.47
N THR A 6 18.49 6.94 3.39
CA THR A 6 19.69 6.16 3.16
C THR A 6 19.32 4.69 2.91
N CYS A 7 20.20 3.94 2.26
CA CYS A 7 20.00 2.51 2.06
C CYS A 7 19.80 1.75 3.38
N GLU A 8 20.44 2.21 4.45
CA GLU A 8 20.36 1.62 5.79
C GLU A 8 18.99 1.85 6.42
N GLU A 9 18.48 3.08 6.36
CA GLU A 9 17.13 3.40 6.86
C GLU A 9 16.05 2.66 6.05
N GLU A 10 16.18 2.58 4.71
CA GLU A 10 15.27 1.78 3.88
C GLU A 10 15.30 0.29 4.30
N ALA A 11 16.48 -0.25 4.58
CA ALA A 11 16.63 -1.64 5.00
C ALA A 11 16.03 -1.89 6.39
N MET A 12 16.22 -0.96 7.34
CA MET A 12 15.63 -1.04 8.68
C MET A 12 14.10 -1.05 8.59
N ILE A 13 13.50 -0.10 7.87
CA ILE A 13 12.05 -0.03 7.66
C ILE A 13 11.54 -1.33 7.02
N LEU A 14 12.22 -1.81 5.99
CA LEU A 14 11.84 -3.03 5.29
C LEU A 14 11.92 -4.25 6.19
N SER A 15 12.95 -4.34 7.04
CA SER A 15 13.10 -5.45 7.99
C SER A 15 11.98 -5.46 9.02
N THR A 16 11.60 -4.30 9.57
CA THR A 16 10.50 -4.18 10.53
C THR A 16 9.17 -4.55 9.89
N VAL A 17 8.84 -3.99 8.71
CA VAL A 17 7.56 -4.25 8.05
C VAL A 17 7.40 -5.72 7.62
N ASN A 18 8.51 -6.42 7.31
CA ASN A 18 8.48 -7.84 6.97
C ASN A 18 8.53 -8.79 8.18
N GLN A 19 8.48 -8.28 9.42
CA GLN A 19 8.37 -9.14 10.59
C GLN A 19 7.04 -9.92 10.58
N PRO A 20 7.01 -11.15 11.10
CA PRO A 20 5.80 -11.98 11.13
C PRO A 20 4.58 -11.30 11.75
N ARG A 21 4.81 -10.46 12.75
CA ARG A 21 3.78 -9.66 13.43
C ARG A 21 3.02 -8.71 12.49
N PHE A 22 3.70 -8.17 11.49
CA PHE A 22 3.15 -7.19 10.54
C PHE A 22 2.80 -7.80 9.18
N ALA A 23 3.04 -9.09 8.97
CA ALA A 23 2.89 -9.76 7.68
C ALA A 23 1.48 -9.68 7.06
N ALA A 24 0.45 -9.56 7.91
CA ALA A 24 -0.95 -9.44 7.52
C ALA A 24 -1.50 -8.00 7.62
N LEU A 25 -0.67 -7.04 8.06
CA LEU A 25 -1.07 -5.66 8.30
C LEU A 25 -0.64 -4.78 7.13
N SER A 26 -1.49 -3.81 6.79
CA SER A 26 -1.17 -2.76 5.82
C SER A 26 -0.30 -1.67 6.46
N PRO A 27 0.45 -0.87 5.67
CA PRO A 27 1.21 0.27 6.19
C PRO A 27 0.39 1.23 7.06
N ALA A 28 -0.88 1.45 6.70
CA ALA A 28 -1.84 2.25 7.45
C ALA A 28 -2.12 1.72 8.87
N GLN A 29 -1.99 0.40 9.07
CA GLN A 29 -2.16 -0.27 10.35
C GLN A 29 -0.84 -0.40 11.12
N ILE A 30 0.27 -0.59 10.41
CA ILE A 30 1.60 -0.74 11.03
C ILE A 30 2.06 0.56 11.69
N VAL A 31 1.86 1.71 11.02
CA VAL A 31 2.34 3.00 11.53
C VAL A 31 1.72 3.37 12.89
N PRO A 32 0.40 3.28 13.10
CA PRO A 32 -0.19 3.50 14.42
C PRO A 32 0.34 2.53 15.49
N VAL A 33 0.48 1.24 15.16
CA VAL A 33 1.00 0.25 16.12
C VAL A 33 2.43 0.59 16.56
N LEU A 34 3.29 1.01 15.63
CA LEU A 34 4.64 1.46 15.96
C LEU A 34 4.63 2.77 16.77
N ALA A 35 3.72 3.69 16.46
CA ALA A 35 3.57 4.94 17.20
C ALA A 35 3.09 4.70 18.65
N ASP A 36 2.17 3.75 18.86
CA ASP A 36 1.72 3.33 20.19
C ASP A 36 2.87 2.72 21.02
N GLU A 37 3.86 2.12 20.35
CA GLU A 37 5.10 1.60 20.95
C GLU A 37 6.19 2.68 21.14
N GLY A 38 5.91 3.92 20.75
CA GLY A 38 6.87 5.03 20.81
C GLY A 38 7.96 4.96 19.74
N VAL A 39 7.80 4.11 18.72
CA VAL A 39 8.78 3.91 17.64
C VAL A 39 8.29 4.60 16.37
N TYR A 40 8.97 5.68 15.96
CA TYR A 40 8.73 6.31 14.66
C TYR A 40 9.84 5.94 13.67
N LEU A 41 9.50 5.17 12.64
CA LEU A 41 10.44 4.82 11.56
C LEU A 41 10.30 5.75 10.34
N ALA A 42 9.08 5.93 9.84
CA ALA A 42 8.79 6.77 8.69
C ALA A 42 7.29 7.06 8.58
N SER A 43 6.94 8.02 7.72
CA SER A 43 5.54 8.28 7.35
C SER A 43 4.94 7.12 6.55
N GLU A 44 3.61 6.97 6.62
CA GLU A 44 2.86 5.96 5.87
C GLU A 44 3.17 6.00 4.36
N SER A 45 3.20 7.20 3.77
CA SER A 45 3.52 7.41 2.36
C SER A 45 4.94 6.94 1.98
N THR A 46 5.88 7.05 2.92
CA THR A 46 7.25 6.59 2.74
C THR A 46 7.34 5.07 2.78
N ILE A 47 6.63 4.43 3.71
CA ILE A 47 6.53 2.96 3.77
C ILE A 47 5.91 2.42 2.48
N TYR A 48 4.82 3.02 2.01
CA TYR A 48 4.24 2.66 0.71
C TYR A 48 5.25 2.78 -0.44
N ARG A 49 6.03 3.85 -0.50
CA ARG A 49 7.04 4.04 -1.55
C ARG A 49 8.11 2.93 -1.53
N ILE A 50 8.59 2.55 -0.34
CA ILE A 50 9.58 1.47 -0.19
C ILE A 50 8.98 0.12 -0.61
N LEU A 51 7.78 -0.22 -0.13
CA LEU A 51 7.12 -1.47 -0.49
C LEU A 51 6.79 -1.54 -1.99
N ARG A 52 6.44 -0.42 -2.63
CA ARG A 52 6.24 -0.35 -4.09
C ARG A 52 7.54 -0.59 -4.83
N LYS A 53 8.64 0.04 -4.40
CA LYS A 53 9.99 -0.14 -4.96
C LYS A 53 10.45 -1.60 -4.86
N ARG A 54 10.04 -2.32 -3.82
CA ARG A 54 10.33 -3.75 -3.58
C ARG A 54 9.30 -4.71 -4.17
N GLY A 55 8.23 -4.23 -4.81
CA GLY A 55 7.18 -5.08 -5.39
C GLY A 55 6.31 -5.83 -4.37
N GLN A 56 6.32 -5.42 -3.10
CA GLN A 56 5.64 -6.14 -2.00
C GLN A 56 4.15 -5.74 -1.83
N LEU A 57 3.66 -4.80 -2.65
CA LEU A 57 2.26 -4.33 -2.65
C LEU A 57 1.38 -5.02 -3.69
N ALA A 58 1.80 -6.19 -4.19
CA ALA A 58 0.99 -6.97 -5.12
C ALA A 58 -0.31 -7.44 -4.46
N HIS A 59 -1.40 -7.46 -5.24
CA HIS A 59 -2.66 -8.05 -4.79
C HIS A 59 -2.43 -9.51 -4.37
N ARG A 60 -2.76 -9.85 -3.11
CA ARG A 60 -2.66 -11.22 -2.59
C ARG A 60 -3.75 -12.17 -3.12
N GLY A 61 -4.64 -11.70 -3.99
CA GLY A 61 -5.76 -12.47 -4.55
C GLY A 61 -5.57 -12.81 -6.03
N ARG A 62 -6.21 -13.88 -6.49
CA ARG A 62 -6.34 -14.22 -7.93
C ARG A 62 -7.32 -13.32 -8.68
N SER A 63 -7.94 -12.37 -7.97
CA SER A 63 -8.88 -11.41 -8.53
C SER A 63 -8.18 -10.57 -9.60
N LYS A 64 -8.71 -10.57 -10.82
CA LYS A 64 -8.25 -9.63 -11.86
C LYS A 64 -8.51 -8.20 -11.39
N ALA A 65 -7.61 -7.29 -11.73
CA ALA A 65 -7.81 -5.87 -11.47
C ALA A 65 -9.16 -5.42 -12.08
N PRO A 66 -9.96 -4.59 -11.38
CA PRO A 66 -11.22 -4.11 -11.91
C PRO A 66 -10.98 -3.34 -13.22
N THR A 67 -11.68 -3.72 -14.27
CA THR A 67 -11.66 -3.01 -15.55
C THR A 67 -12.81 -2.02 -15.60
N HIS A 68 -12.51 -0.73 -15.74
CA HIS A 68 -13.55 0.28 -15.89
C HIS A 68 -14.11 0.23 -17.33
N LYS A 69 -15.25 -0.43 -17.54
CA LYS A 69 -16.00 -0.34 -18.79
C LYS A 69 -17.21 0.56 -18.59
N ARG A 70 -17.30 1.61 -19.42
CA ARG A 70 -18.51 2.45 -19.49
C ARG A 70 -19.66 1.59 -20.04
N PRO A 71 -20.84 1.56 -19.39
CA PRO A 71 -21.99 0.87 -19.94
C PRO A 71 -22.42 1.50 -21.27
N ALA A 72 -22.95 0.69 -22.18
CA ALA A 72 -23.52 1.20 -23.42
C ALA A 72 -24.73 2.11 -23.11
N PRO A 73 -24.94 3.20 -23.87
CA PRO A 73 -26.11 4.04 -23.71
C PRO A 73 -27.38 3.24 -24.04
N LEU A 74 -28.45 3.46 -23.27
CA LEU A 74 -29.77 2.92 -23.54
C LEU A 74 -30.64 4.01 -24.17
N GLU A 75 -31.41 3.65 -25.19
CA GLU A 75 -32.39 4.52 -25.86
C GLU A 75 -33.81 3.97 -25.62
N ALA A 76 -34.75 4.83 -25.24
CA ALA A 76 -36.14 4.44 -25.01
C ALA A 76 -36.87 4.32 -26.35
N THR A 77 -37.47 3.15 -26.61
CA THR A 77 -38.13 2.86 -27.89
C THR A 77 -39.64 3.12 -27.87
N ALA A 78 -40.24 3.45 -26.71
CA ALA A 78 -41.68 3.69 -26.56
C ALA A 78 -42.00 4.59 -25.35
N PRO A 79 -43.15 5.31 -25.36
CA PRO A 79 -43.64 6.10 -24.23
C PRO A 79 -44.21 5.24 -23.09
N ASN A 80 -44.30 5.85 -21.90
CA ASN A 80 -44.84 5.25 -20.67
C ASN A 80 -46.35 4.98 -20.72
#